data_AF-A0A1V1P6A0-F1
#
_entry.id   AF-A0A1V1P6A0-F1
#
_cell.length_a   1.000
_cell.length_b   1.000
_cell.length_c   1.000
_cell.angle_alpha   90.00
_cell.angle_beta   90.00
_cell.angle_gamma   90.00
#
_symmetry.space_group_name_H-M   'P 1'
#
loop_
_entity.id
_entity.type
_entity.pdbx_description
1 polymer ?
#
loop_
_entity_poly.entity_id
_entity_poly.type
_entity_poly.pdbx_seq_one_letter_code
_entity_poly.pdbx_strand_id
1 'polypeptide(L)'
;MINITSYRKWFTNYVTDCRSKSQIPAIYVDWYEKHTLNVCANIINICDSLSLTQYEKDLAEIIALFHDLASFEQMWEYRHKQIESYSSATLKYADTEMLFSVCTDDEREILRKAIASHNLNALPISEDKKVLFYTRLIRDADKLDLWRQMAEHCKQKNESIYQFIWPQLADKSEMSDVILKTISENSTALFKHVNTLNDFKLLQISWIFDLNFTDTFRKLKKNKYLETIISSLPQIKDVKITYETVMTYIDDNAAMPVRNDFDSPWKEIIEKYFESFMQFFYPEIANDIDWGQGYESFDKELMQITREARVGGRLADKLMKVRKKSGEDTWVLVHAEIQGQKENAFSHRSFVYNYRAFELYKKPVVSLAILADDNTNWRPTSYYRVIWGCKTEFHFNTVKLLDYKEQKDLLEMSSNPFAVAVQSHLKSIETRKNNEERLHRKIELTKALYTKGLTSQEILDLYHFIDWLIALPKDLEKIIIKK
;
A
#
# COMPACT_ATOMS: atom_id res chain seq x y z
N MET A 1 -9.34 1.66 30.91
CA MET A 1 -8.81 2.40 29.75
C MET A 1 -7.32 2.11 29.64
N ILE A 2 -6.85 1.89 28.41
CA ILE A 2 -5.43 1.75 28.10
C ILE A 2 -4.64 2.92 28.70
N ASN A 3 -3.51 2.62 29.35
CA ASN A 3 -2.58 3.62 29.87
C ASN A 3 -1.18 3.37 29.32
N ILE A 4 -0.80 4.13 28.29
CA ILE A 4 0.49 4.03 27.63
C ILE A 4 1.68 4.17 28.59
N THR A 5 1.54 4.96 29.66
CA THR A 5 2.61 5.17 30.66
C THR A 5 2.99 3.87 31.36
N SER A 6 2.00 3.03 31.68
CA SER A 6 2.25 1.71 32.29
C SER A 6 3.02 0.79 31.34
N TYR A 7 2.68 0.79 30.06
CA TYR A 7 3.36 -0.02 29.04
C TYR A 7 4.79 0.46 28.76
N ARG A 8 5.03 1.77 28.68
CA ARG A 8 6.38 2.34 28.58
C ARG A 8 7.25 1.94 29.78
N LYS A 9 6.71 2.06 31.01
CA LYS A 9 7.42 1.65 32.23
C LYS A 9 7.74 0.15 32.22
N TRP A 10 6.77 -0.68 31.81
CA TRP A 10 6.99 -2.12 31.67
C TRP A 10 8.12 -2.42 30.67
N PHE A 11 8.11 -1.78 29.49
CA PHE A 11 9.16 -1.95 28.47
C PHE A 11 10.53 -1.55 29.01
N THR A 12 10.65 -0.41 29.70
CA THR A 12 11.93 0.02 30.32
C THR A 12 12.45 -1.01 31.33
N ASN A 13 11.58 -1.57 32.16
CA ASN A 13 11.96 -2.61 33.11
C ASN A 13 12.40 -3.89 32.37
N TYR A 14 11.66 -4.31 31.35
CA TYR A 14 11.98 -5.47 30.52
C TYR A 14 13.36 -5.37 29.86
N VAL A 15 13.68 -4.21 29.27
CA VAL A 15 15.00 -3.95 28.68
C VAL A 15 16.10 -3.97 29.74
N THR A 16 15.85 -3.37 30.91
CA THR A 16 16.80 -3.37 32.05
C THR A 16 17.09 -4.80 32.53
N ASP A 17 16.06 -5.62 32.65
CA ASP A 17 16.20 -7.03 33.04
C ASP A 17 17.03 -7.80 32.01
N CYS A 18 16.84 -7.55 30.72
CA CYS A 18 17.63 -8.25 29.71
C CYS A 18 19.07 -7.76 29.60
N ARG A 19 19.37 -6.49 29.89
CA ARG A 19 20.76 -6.02 30.08
C ARG A 19 21.44 -6.75 31.24
N SER A 20 20.69 -7.12 32.28
CA SER A 20 21.23 -7.84 33.44
C SER A 20 21.51 -9.33 33.17
N LYS A 21 20.87 -9.92 32.15
CA LYS A 21 21.12 -11.31 31.72
C LYS A 21 22.47 -11.39 31.00
N SER A 22 23.47 -11.99 31.65
CA SER A 22 24.87 -12.09 31.17
C SER A 22 25.08 -12.74 29.81
N GLN A 23 24.05 -13.39 29.27
CA GLN A 23 24.11 -14.08 28.00
C GLN A 23 23.88 -13.14 26.81
N ILE A 24 23.13 -12.04 26.93
CA ILE A 24 22.84 -11.16 25.78
C ILE A 24 23.86 -10.00 25.73
N PRO A 25 24.57 -9.77 24.61
CA PRO A 25 25.49 -8.65 24.49
C PRO A 25 24.80 -7.30 24.67
N ALA A 26 25.36 -6.40 25.48
CA ALA A 26 24.77 -5.08 25.74
C ALA A 26 24.51 -4.28 24.45
N ILE A 27 25.44 -4.33 23.49
CA ILE A 27 25.30 -3.66 22.18
C ILE A 27 24.05 -4.11 21.41
N TYR A 28 23.65 -5.36 21.58
CA TYR A 28 22.45 -5.92 20.95
C TYR A 28 21.19 -5.40 21.62
N VAL A 29 21.16 -5.39 22.95
CA VAL A 29 20.05 -4.85 23.74
C VAL A 29 19.85 -3.35 23.45
N ASP A 30 20.94 -2.58 23.43
CA ASP A 30 20.90 -1.14 23.18
C ASP A 30 20.43 -0.82 21.75
N TRP A 31 20.81 -1.65 20.78
CA TRP A 31 20.33 -1.53 19.41
C TRP A 31 18.81 -1.75 19.32
N TYR A 32 18.29 -2.79 19.98
CA TYR A 32 16.85 -3.10 20.01
C TYR A 32 16.04 -2.04 20.73
N GLU A 33 16.51 -1.55 21.87
CA GLU A 33 15.85 -0.47 22.60
C GLU A 33 15.78 0.78 21.72
N LYS A 34 16.90 1.17 21.10
CA LYS A 34 16.95 2.33 20.20
C LYS A 34 16.01 2.16 19.00
N HIS A 35 15.98 0.98 18.39
CA HIS A 35 15.08 0.66 17.30
C HIS A 35 13.62 0.84 17.73
N THR A 36 13.21 0.16 18.79
CA THR A 36 11.82 0.18 19.30
C THR A 36 11.37 1.60 19.64
N LEU A 37 12.22 2.39 20.32
CA LEU A 37 11.89 3.78 20.66
C LEU A 37 11.74 4.68 19.42
N ASN A 38 12.55 4.47 18.39
CA ASN A 38 12.39 5.20 17.13
C ASN A 38 11.15 4.76 16.36
N VAL A 39 10.78 3.48 16.38
CA VAL A 39 9.52 2.99 15.80
C VAL A 39 8.32 3.61 16.52
N CYS A 40 8.37 3.71 17.86
CA CYS A 40 7.36 4.43 18.65
C CYS A 40 7.27 5.91 18.25
N ALA A 41 8.40 6.60 18.10
CA ALA A 41 8.40 7.97 17.64
C ALA A 41 7.85 8.10 16.20
N ASN A 42 8.22 7.19 15.29
CA ASN A 42 7.75 7.20 13.91
C ASN A 42 6.24 6.97 13.82
N ILE A 43 5.71 5.98 14.53
CA ILE A 43 4.27 5.66 14.47
C ILE A 43 3.43 6.82 15.02
N ILE A 44 3.87 7.47 16.11
CA ILE A 44 3.18 8.64 16.67
C ILE A 44 3.17 9.80 15.67
N ASN A 45 4.28 10.07 14.98
CA ASN A 45 4.33 11.11 13.95
C ASN A 45 3.36 10.82 12.79
N ILE A 46 3.24 9.55 12.36
CA ILE A 46 2.27 9.15 11.34
C ILE A 46 0.85 9.37 11.86
N CYS A 47 0.54 8.95 13.10
CA CYS A 47 -0.76 9.17 13.72
C CYS A 47 -1.13 10.66 13.88
N ASP A 48 -0.15 11.52 14.19
CA ASP A 48 -0.35 12.98 14.24
C ASP A 48 -0.73 13.54 12.86
N SER A 49 -0.10 13.03 11.79
CA SER A 49 -0.43 13.45 10.42
C SER A 49 -1.88 13.10 10.05
N LEU A 50 -2.38 11.97 10.55
CA LEU A 50 -3.73 11.44 10.34
C LEU A 50 -4.77 12.05 11.30
N SER A 51 -4.37 12.95 12.22
CA SER A 51 -5.24 13.56 13.22
C SER A 51 -5.97 12.54 14.11
N LEU A 52 -5.33 11.41 14.41
CA LEU A 52 -5.93 10.39 15.29
C LEU A 52 -6.14 10.93 16.72
N THR A 53 -7.11 10.35 17.42
CA THR A 53 -7.37 10.62 18.83
C THR A 53 -6.20 10.16 19.71
N GLN A 54 -6.09 10.71 20.92
CA GLN A 54 -5.05 10.26 21.86
C GLN A 54 -5.15 8.76 22.17
N TYR A 55 -6.36 8.23 22.24
CA TYR A 55 -6.61 6.82 22.48
C TYR A 55 -6.07 5.92 21.33
N GLU A 56 -6.30 6.32 20.07
CA GLU A 56 -5.76 5.59 18.90
C GLU A 56 -4.23 5.67 18.84
N LYS A 57 -3.66 6.83 19.22
CA LYS A 57 -2.20 6.99 19.34
C LYS A 57 -1.61 6.08 20.41
N ASP A 58 -2.24 6.00 21.58
CA ASP A 58 -1.81 5.12 22.66
C ASP A 58 -1.84 3.66 22.21
N LEU A 59 -2.89 3.23 21.49
CA LEU A 59 -2.97 1.88 20.94
C LEU A 59 -1.87 1.61 19.90
N ALA A 60 -1.63 2.55 18.97
CA ALA A 60 -0.56 2.44 17.98
C ALA A 60 0.82 2.33 18.66
N GLU A 61 1.07 3.14 19.68
CA GLU A 61 2.34 3.11 20.39
C GLU A 61 2.56 1.81 21.17
N ILE A 62 1.52 1.21 21.75
CA ILE A 62 1.62 -0.12 22.36
C ILE A 62 2.01 -1.17 21.32
N ILE A 63 1.43 -1.11 20.11
CA ILE A 63 1.84 -2.02 19.02
C ILE A 63 3.33 -1.84 18.72
N ALA A 64 3.80 -0.59 18.61
CA ALA A 64 5.21 -0.31 18.39
C ALA A 64 6.12 -0.74 19.55
N LEU A 65 5.72 -0.58 20.80
CA LEU A 65 6.49 -1.05 21.95
C LEU A 65 6.65 -2.57 21.97
N PHE A 66 5.66 -3.30 21.45
CA PHE A 66 5.58 -4.75 21.55
C PHE A 66 5.92 -5.50 20.25
N HIS A 67 6.07 -4.80 19.12
CA HIS A 67 6.21 -5.44 17.80
C HIS A 67 7.38 -6.43 17.70
N ASP A 68 8.49 -6.13 18.38
CA ASP A 68 9.75 -6.86 18.27
C ASP A 68 10.15 -7.61 19.56
N LEU A 69 9.25 -7.73 20.53
CA LEU A 69 9.56 -8.37 21.82
C LEU A 69 9.91 -9.86 21.69
N ALA A 70 9.33 -10.58 20.71
CA ALA A 70 9.71 -11.96 20.43
C ALA A 70 11.17 -12.10 19.94
N SER A 71 11.69 -11.05 19.30
CA SER A 71 13.05 -10.99 18.74
C SER A 71 14.13 -10.90 19.82
N PHE A 72 13.78 -10.52 21.05
CA PHE A 72 14.73 -10.26 22.13
C PHE A 72 15.31 -11.52 22.78
N GLU A 73 14.48 -12.55 23.04
CA GLU A 73 14.93 -13.81 23.64
C GLU A 73 15.32 -14.85 22.57
N GLN A 74 14.63 -14.87 21.43
CA GLN A 74 14.81 -15.92 20.42
C GLN A 74 16.05 -15.72 19.56
N MET A 75 16.44 -14.50 19.20
CA MET A 75 17.65 -14.30 18.40
C MET A 75 18.93 -14.72 19.13
N TRP A 76 18.94 -14.65 20.47
CA TRP A 76 20.03 -15.19 21.28
C TRP A 76 20.04 -16.72 21.27
N GLU A 77 18.88 -17.37 21.46
CA GLU A 77 18.76 -18.84 21.45
C GLU A 77 19.01 -19.45 20.05
N TYR A 78 18.52 -18.80 18.98
CA TYR A 78 18.69 -19.22 17.59
C TYR A 78 20.17 -19.29 17.18
N ARG A 79 20.98 -18.31 17.61
CA ARG A 79 22.43 -18.27 17.34
C ARG A 79 23.20 -19.43 17.97
N HIS A 80 22.67 -20.04 19.03
CA HIS A 80 23.37 -21.08 19.80
C HIS A 80 22.83 -22.51 19.57
N LYS A 81 21.68 -22.68 18.92
CA LYS A 81 21.03 -24.00 18.78
C LYS A 81 20.82 -24.52 17.34
N GLN A 82 21.26 -23.81 16.28
CA GLN A 82 21.10 -24.26 14.87
C GLN A 82 19.69 -24.78 14.56
N ILE A 83 18.64 -24.00 14.85
CA ILE A 83 17.28 -24.39 14.49
C ILE A 83 17.06 -24.06 13.00
N GLU A 84 16.59 -25.02 12.21
CA GLU A 84 16.54 -24.97 10.73
C GLU A 84 15.51 -24.00 10.12
N SER A 85 14.71 -23.27 10.92
CA SER A 85 13.70 -22.37 10.36
C SER A 85 13.37 -21.15 11.23
N TYR A 86 13.45 -19.97 10.63
CA TYR A 86 12.80 -18.75 11.11
C TYR A 86 11.30 -18.84 10.76
N SER A 87 10.49 -19.41 11.65
CA SER A 87 9.03 -19.21 11.59
C SER A 87 8.71 -17.90 12.30
N SER A 88 7.96 -17.00 11.65
CA SER A 88 7.42 -15.76 12.24
C SER A 88 6.98 -15.99 13.68
N ALA A 89 7.84 -15.59 14.61
CA ALA A 89 7.74 -15.97 15.99
C ALA A 89 6.54 -15.26 16.60
N THR A 90 5.48 -16.03 16.80
CA THR A 90 4.42 -15.62 17.70
C THR A 90 5.02 -15.65 19.10
N LEU A 91 4.97 -14.50 19.77
CA LEU A 91 5.28 -14.34 21.20
C LEU A 91 4.82 -15.59 21.97
N LYS A 92 5.59 -16.05 22.96
CA LYS A 92 5.05 -16.97 23.97
C LYS A 92 3.85 -16.26 24.61
N TYR A 93 2.67 -16.55 24.10
CA TYR A 93 1.41 -15.83 24.29
C TYR A 93 1.00 -15.65 25.76
N ALA A 94 1.50 -16.53 26.63
CA ALA A 94 1.10 -16.59 28.03
C ALA A 94 1.40 -15.31 28.83
N ASP A 95 2.53 -14.63 28.60
CA ASP A 95 2.88 -13.43 29.38
C ASP A 95 2.20 -12.16 28.83
N THR A 96 1.96 -12.09 27.52
CA THR A 96 1.31 -10.96 26.87
C THR A 96 -0.19 -10.88 27.15
N GLU A 97 -0.88 -12.00 27.38
CA GLU A 97 -2.32 -11.98 27.70
C GLU A 97 -2.60 -11.30 29.05
N MET A 98 -1.74 -11.50 30.05
CA MET A 98 -1.87 -10.83 31.34
C MET A 98 -1.61 -9.32 31.20
N LEU A 99 -0.67 -8.93 30.34
CA LEU A 99 -0.36 -7.52 30.03
C LEU A 99 -1.52 -6.80 29.36
N PHE A 100 -2.26 -7.47 28.47
CA PHE A 100 -3.43 -6.91 27.80
C PHE A 100 -4.76 -7.26 28.49
N SER A 101 -4.74 -7.68 29.75
CA SER A 101 -5.95 -8.01 30.53
C SER A 101 -6.88 -6.80 30.73
N VAL A 102 -6.30 -5.58 30.76
CA VAL A 102 -7.05 -4.32 30.89
C VAL A 102 -7.65 -3.83 29.56
N CYS A 103 -7.31 -4.48 28.45
CA CYS A 103 -7.81 -4.16 27.12
C CYS A 103 -9.17 -4.83 26.86
N THR A 104 -9.94 -4.29 25.93
CA THR A 104 -11.14 -4.95 25.38
C THR A 104 -10.75 -6.11 24.47
N ASP A 105 -11.71 -6.97 24.12
CA ASP A 105 -11.47 -8.06 23.15
C ASP A 105 -11.02 -7.54 21.78
N ASP A 106 -11.68 -6.49 21.28
CA ASP A 106 -11.32 -5.82 20.02
C ASP A 106 -9.89 -5.25 20.07
N GLU A 107 -9.51 -4.57 21.16
CA GLU A 107 -8.16 -4.03 21.34
C GLU A 107 -7.12 -5.14 21.36
N ARG A 108 -7.37 -6.22 22.12
CA ARG A 108 -6.48 -7.40 22.17
C ARG A 108 -6.31 -8.00 20.78
N GLU A 109 -7.38 -8.07 20.01
CA GLU A 109 -7.33 -8.61 18.65
C GLU A 109 -6.48 -7.75 17.72
N ILE A 110 -6.67 -6.43 17.75
CA ILE A 110 -5.85 -5.47 16.99
C ILE A 110 -4.37 -5.61 17.37
N LEU A 111 -4.05 -5.55 18.67
CA LEU A 111 -2.68 -5.67 19.18
C LEU A 111 -2.04 -6.96 18.67
N ARG A 112 -2.71 -8.09 18.89
CA ARG A 112 -2.21 -9.42 18.54
C ARG A 112 -1.96 -9.56 17.04
N LYS A 113 -2.93 -9.19 16.21
CA LYS A 113 -2.85 -9.37 14.77
C LYS A 113 -1.85 -8.39 14.13
N ALA A 114 -1.83 -7.13 14.56
CA ALA A 114 -0.88 -6.15 14.05
C ALA A 114 0.57 -6.52 14.39
N ILE A 115 0.84 -6.89 15.65
CA ILE A 115 2.16 -7.35 16.09
C ILE A 115 2.57 -8.61 15.33
N ALA A 116 1.70 -9.62 15.22
CA ALA A 116 2.06 -10.87 14.54
C ALA A 116 2.28 -10.72 13.03
N SER A 117 1.74 -9.67 12.42
CA SER A 117 1.69 -9.50 10.96
C SER A 117 2.66 -8.46 10.41
N HIS A 118 3.29 -7.67 11.28
CA HIS A 118 4.08 -6.51 10.85
C HIS A 118 5.27 -6.87 9.96
N ASN A 119 5.89 -8.04 10.13
CA ASN A 119 7.07 -8.46 9.34
C ASN A 119 6.75 -9.45 8.21
N LEU A 120 5.46 -9.77 7.96
CA LEU A 120 5.08 -10.69 6.90
C LEU A 120 5.43 -10.11 5.51
N ASN A 121 5.82 -10.95 4.57
CA ASN A 121 6.16 -10.53 3.19
C ASN A 121 4.99 -9.81 2.49
N ALA A 122 3.76 -10.13 2.86
CA ALA A 122 2.55 -9.48 2.39
C ALA A 122 1.58 -9.35 3.57
N LEU A 123 0.78 -8.28 3.57
CA LEU A 123 -0.27 -8.08 4.56
C LEU A 123 -1.24 -9.26 4.57
N PRO A 124 -1.67 -9.75 5.75
CA PRO A 124 -2.65 -10.82 5.85
C PRO A 124 -4.02 -10.34 5.40
N ILE A 125 -4.85 -11.27 4.94
CA ILE A 125 -6.27 -11.01 4.66
C ILE A 125 -6.93 -10.74 6.02
N SER A 126 -7.41 -9.51 6.23
CA SER A 126 -8.17 -9.13 7.41
C SER A 126 -9.44 -8.43 6.95
N GLU A 127 -10.60 -8.96 7.36
CA GLU A 127 -11.88 -8.28 7.19
C GLU A 127 -12.02 -7.08 8.14
N ASP A 128 -11.23 -7.09 9.23
CA ASP A 128 -11.19 -6.00 10.18
C ASP A 128 -10.28 -4.87 9.65
N LYS A 129 -10.93 -3.76 9.26
CA LYS A 129 -10.28 -2.53 8.78
C LYS A 129 -9.34 -1.92 9.83
N LYS A 130 -9.64 -2.04 11.13
CA LYS A 130 -8.78 -1.53 12.21
C LYS A 130 -7.51 -2.36 12.34
N VAL A 131 -7.61 -3.69 12.32
CA VAL A 131 -6.43 -4.57 12.31
C VAL A 131 -5.52 -4.22 11.13
N LEU A 132 -6.09 -4.09 9.92
CA LEU A 132 -5.31 -3.75 8.74
C LEU A 132 -4.65 -2.36 8.86
N PHE A 133 -5.39 -1.37 9.36
CA PHE A 133 -4.87 -0.03 9.62
C PHE A 133 -3.65 -0.04 10.54
N TYR A 134 -3.79 -0.62 11.73
CA TYR A 134 -2.69 -0.64 12.69
C TYR A 134 -1.52 -1.50 12.23
N THR A 135 -1.76 -2.57 11.45
CA THR A 135 -0.70 -3.37 10.82
C THR A 135 0.10 -2.53 9.80
N ARG A 136 -0.58 -1.69 9.00
CA ARG A 136 0.08 -0.76 8.08
C ARG A 136 0.88 0.30 8.83
N LEU A 137 0.34 0.86 9.92
CA LEU A 137 1.01 1.88 10.73
C LEU A 137 2.36 1.36 11.26
N ILE A 138 2.35 0.17 11.87
CA ILE A 138 3.58 -0.41 12.43
C ILE A 138 4.59 -0.75 11.34
N ARG A 139 4.15 -1.26 10.18
CA ARG A 139 5.02 -1.55 9.03
C ARG A 139 5.75 -0.32 8.51
N ASP A 140 5.03 0.78 8.29
CA ASP A 140 5.61 2.03 7.82
C ASP A 140 6.60 2.60 8.85
N ALA A 141 6.22 2.59 10.14
CA ALA A 141 7.05 3.11 11.23
C ALA A 141 8.34 2.30 11.45
N ASP A 142 8.25 0.97 11.35
CA ASP A 142 9.36 0.03 11.44
C ASP A 142 10.36 0.23 10.29
N LYS A 143 9.87 0.17 9.04
CA LYS A 143 10.70 0.39 7.84
C LYS A 143 11.42 1.74 7.85
N LEU A 144 10.77 2.81 8.32
CA LEU A 144 11.42 4.12 8.46
C LEU A 144 12.67 4.06 9.35
N ASP A 145 12.61 3.32 10.46
CA ASP A 145 13.77 3.16 11.32
C ASP A 145 14.81 2.20 10.70
N LEU A 146 14.38 1.09 10.09
CA LEU A 146 15.29 0.17 9.40
C LEU A 146 16.09 0.88 8.28
N TRP A 147 15.47 1.77 7.50
CA TRP A 147 16.18 2.59 6.53
C TRP A 147 17.14 3.60 7.17
N ARG A 148 16.76 4.24 8.29
CA ARG A 148 17.67 5.10 9.05
C ARG A 148 18.92 4.32 9.44
N GLN A 149 18.74 3.13 10.00
CA GLN A 149 19.83 2.28 10.44
C GLN A 149 20.73 1.84 9.29
N MET A 150 20.16 1.42 8.16
CA MET A 150 20.95 1.02 6.99
C MET A 150 21.71 2.21 6.40
N ALA A 151 21.10 3.39 6.37
CA ALA A 151 21.77 4.63 5.96
C ALA A 151 22.92 5.01 6.90
N GLU A 152 22.75 4.83 8.22
CA GLU A 152 23.82 5.02 9.22
C GLU A 152 24.97 4.02 9.00
N HIS A 153 24.65 2.75 8.77
CA HIS A 153 25.64 1.72 8.45
C HIS A 153 26.43 2.04 7.17
N CYS A 154 25.76 2.51 6.11
CA CYS A 154 26.43 2.90 4.88
C CYS A 154 27.40 4.09 5.07
N LYS A 155 27.17 4.95 6.06
CA LYS A 155 28.05 6.08 6.41
C LYS A 155 29.22 5.67 7.30
N GLN A 156 28.98 4.76 8.25
CA GLN A 156 29.96 4.36 9.27
C GLN A 156 30.52 2.96 8.92
N LYS A 157 31.63 2.91 8.17
CA LYS A 157 32.31 1.67 7.71
C LYS A 157 32.95 0.80 8.81
N ASN A 158 32.58 0.96 10.08
CA ASN A 158 33.11 0.14 11.19
C ASN A 158 32.25 -1.11 11.44
N GLU A 159 32.77 -2.05 12.25
CA GLU A 159 32.08 -3.26 12.74
C GLU A 159 30.64 -2.93 13.13
N SER A 160 29.74 -3.19 12.19
CA SER A 160 28.36 -2.76 12.32
C SER A 160 27.58 -3.86 13.02
N ILE A 161 26.56 -3.46 13.76
CA ILE A 161 25.53 -4.39 14.24
C ILE A 161 24.95 -5.23 13.10
N TYR A 162 24.98 -4.76 11.85
CA TYR A 162 24.58 -5.57 10.68
C TYR A 162 25.50 -6.76 10.43
N GLN A 163 26.82 -6.63 10.63
CA GLN A 163 27.74 -7.76 10.54
C GLN A 163 27.53 -8.75 11.70
N PHE A 164 27.05 -8.26 12.86
CA PHE A 164 26.63 -9.10 13.97
C PHE A 164 25.31 -9.82 13.68
N ILE A 165 24.30 -9.14 13.14
CA ILE A 165 22.97 -9.72 12.89
C ILE A 165 22.97 -10.62 11.65
N TRP A 166 23.69 -10.24 10.60
CA TRP A 166 23.77 -10.95 9.31
C TRP A 166 25.21 -11.27 8.89
N PRO A 167 25.96 -12.09 9.65
CA PRO A 167 27.34 -12.45 9.32
C PRO A 167 27.48 -13.20 7.98
N GLN A 168 26.39 -13.80 7.49
CA GLN A 168 26.36 -14.56 6.24
C GLN A 168 26.32 -13.70 4.97
N LEU A 169 26.01 -12.41 5.08
CA LEU A 169 25.94 -11.53 3.91
C LEU A 169 27.33 -11.08 3.50
N ALA A 170 27.83 -11.63 2.39
CA ALA A 170 29.12 -11.23 1.86
C ALA A 170 29.07 -9.79 1.33
N ASP A 171 30.06 -8.97 1.69
CA ASP A 171 30.27 -7.63 1.13
C ASP A 171 30.94 -7.73 -0.25
N LYS A 172 30.14 -8.15 -1.23
CA LYS A 172 30.53 -8.28 -2.64
C LYS A 172 29.80 -7.24 -3.49
N SER A 173 30.43 -6.83 -4.59
CA SER A 173 29.84 -5.90 -5.56
C SER A 173 28.68 -6.48 -6.37
N GLU A 174 28.48 -7.80 -6.34
CA GLU A 174 27.40 -8.50 -7.04
C GLU A 174 26.02 -8.07 -6.53
N MET A 175 25.07 -7.97 -7.48
CA MET A 175 23.67 -7.64 -7.24
C MET A 175 22.77 -8.59 -8.02
N SER A 176 21.64 -8.94 -7.43
CA SER A 176 20.65 -9.84 -7.98
C SER A 176 19.81 -9.17 -9.06
N ASP A 177 19.94 -9.66 -10.29
CA ASP A 177 19.12 -9.24 -11.43
C ASP A 177 17.62 -9.38 -11.15
N VAL A 178 17.24 -10.38 -10.35
CA VAL A 178 15.84 -10.60 -9.95
C VAL A 178 15.34 -9.43 -9.10
N ILE A 179 16.13 -8.97 -8.13
CA ILE A 179 15.74 -7.86 -7.25
C ILE A 179 15.67 -6.54 -8.04
N LEU A 180 16.68 -6.28 -8.88
CA LEU A 180 16.70 -5.09 -9.75
C LEU A 180 15.48 -5.04 -10.67
N LYS A 181 15.13 -6.18 -11.29
CA LYS A 181 13.93 -6.30 -12.11
C LYS A 181 12.66 -6.06 -11.30
N THR A 182 12.54 -6.66 -10.12
CA THR A 182 11.37 -6.48 -9.24
C THR A 182 11.16 -5.01 -8.86
N ILE A 183 12.25 -4.25 -8.60
CA ILE A 183 12.16 -2.82 -8.33
C ILE A 183 11.69 -2.05 -9.57
N SER A 184 12.20 -2.38 -10.76
CA SER A 184 11.75 -1.75 -12.02
C SER A 184 10.28 -2.04 -12.38
N GLU A 185 9.68 -3.04 -11.72
CA GLU A 185 8.27 -3.43 -11.82
C GLU A 185 7.43 -2.86 -10.65
N ASN A 186 7.98 -1.91 -9.89
CA ASN A 186 7.33 -1.27 -8.73
C ASN A 186 6.80 -2.28 -7.71
N SER A 187 7.56 -3.34 -7.45
CA SER A 187 7.18 -4.46 -6.58
C SER A 187 8.22 -4.69 -5.48
N THR A 188 7.80 -5.31 -4.38
CA THR A 188 8.67 -5.65 -3.26
C THR A 188 9.39 -6.97 -3.50
N ALA A 189 10.71 -6.97 -3.33
CA ALA A 189 11.54 -8.16 -3.47
C ALA A 189 11.40 -9.11 -2.28
N LEU A 190 11.80 -10.37 -2.49
CA LEU A 190 11.72 -11.42 -1.48
C LEU A 190 13.11 -11.75 -0.94
N PHE A 191 13.19 -12.00 0.37
CA PHE A 191 14.45 -12.31 1.05
C PHE A 191 15.20 -13.53 0.46
N LYS A 192 14.49 -14.52 -0.11
CA LYS A 192 15.10 -15.68 -0.77
C LYS A 192 16.02 -15.34 -1.95
N HIS A 193 15.97 -14.11 -2.45
CA HIS A 193 16.83 -13.63 -3.53
C HIS A 193 18.07 -12.88 -3.03
N VAL A 194 18.25 -12.77 -1.72
CA VAL A 194 19.37 -12.07 -1.08
C VAL A 194 20.55 -13.02 -0.86
N ASN A 195 21.67 -12.72 -1.50
CA ASN A 195 22.93 -13.45 -1.32
C ASN A 195 24.07 -12.53 -0.84
N THR A 196 24.01 -11.24 -1.19
CA THR A 196 25.03 -10.25 -0.82
C THR A 196 24.46 -9.12 0.04
N LEU A 197 25.34 -8.33 0.65
CA LEU A 197 24.94 -7.10 1.35
C LEU A 197 24.25 -6.10 0.40
N ASN A 198 24.68 -6.04 -0.87
CA ASN A 198 24.04 -5.17 -1.87
C ASN A 198 22.65 -5.68 -2.26
N ASP A 199 22.43 -7.00 -2.33
CA ASP A 199 21.09 -7.56 -2.50
C ASP A 199 20.16 -7.18 -1.35
N PHE A 200 20.69 -7.18 -0.12
CA PHE A 200 19.93 -6.79 1.06
C PHE A 200 19.57 -5.31 1.05
N LYS A 201 20.50 -4.43 0.64
CA LYS A 201 20.21 -3.01 0.41
C LYS A 201 19.12 -2.81 -0.65
N LEU A 202 19.20 -3.53 -1.77
CA LEU A 202 18.18 -3.49 -2.83
C LEU A 202 16.82 -4.02 -2.34
N LEU A 203 16.80 -5.10 -1.56
CA LEU A 203 15.59 -5.59 -0.90
C LEU A 203 14.95 -4.48 -0.04
N GLN A 204 15.74 -3.82 0.81
CA GLN A 204 15.22 -2.72 1.63
C GLN A 204 14.72 -1.55 0.78
N ILE A 205 15.41 -1.20 -0.30
CA ILE A 205 14.95 -0.17 -1.25
C ILE A 205 13.57 -0.54 -1.82
N SER A 206 13.35 -1.83 -2.15
CA SER A 206 12.06 -2.31 -2.69
C SER A 206 10.88 -2.25 -1.70
N TRP A 207 11.14 -2.07 -0.40
CA TRP A 207 10.07 -1.91 0.61
C TRP A 207 9.27 -0.61 0.45
N ILE A 208 9.77 0.33 -0.36
CA ILE A 208 9.05 1.55 -0.72
C ILE A 208 7.67 1.26 -1.33
N PHE A 209 7.54 0.16 -2.08
CA PHE A 209 6.29 -0.23 -2.75
C PHE A 209 5.26 -0.87 -1.81
N ASP A 210 5.61 -1.07 -0.54
CA ASP A 210 4.73 -1.58 0.51
C ASP A 210 4.54 -0.53 1.63
N LEU A 211 4.82 0.75 1.34
CA LEU A 211 4.47 1.88 2.21
C LEU A 211 3.02 2.30 1.99
N ASN A 212 2.37 2.77 3.06
CA ASN A 212 0.93 2.96 3.11
C ASN A 212 0.51 4.41 3.39
N PHE A 213 1.36 5.23 4.01
CA PHE A 213 0.99 6.58 4.41
C PHE A 213 1.83 7.65 3.72
N THR A 214 1.13 8.65 3.16
CA THR A 214 1.71 9.83 2.52
C THR A 214 2.82 10.50 3.37
N ASP A 215 2.60 10.64 4.68
CA ASP A 215 3.57 11.31 5.55
C ASP A 215 4.85 10.49 5.75
N THR A 216 4.76 9.16 5.66
CA THR A 216 5.92 8.26 5.60
C THR A 216 6.80 8.60 4.40
N PHE A 217 6.21 8.76 3.20
CA PHE A 217 6.95 9.16 2.00
C PHE A 217 7.62 10.52 2.15
N ARG A 218 6.92 11.51 2.72
CA ARG A 218 7.49 12.85 2.97
C ARG A 218 8.65 12.80 3.94
N LYS A 219 8.54 12.01 5.00
CA LYS A 219 9.60 11.85 6.00
C LYS A 219 10.82 11.16 5.40
N LEU A 220 10.61 10.13 4.57
CA LEU A 220 11.68 9.46 3.84
C LEU A 220 12.43 10.42 2.91
N LYS A 221 11.69 11.19 2.10
CA LYS A 221 12.24 12.24 1.22
C LYS A 221 13.02 13.31 1.99
N LYS A 222 12.50 13.75 3.14
CA LYS A 222 13.17 14.74 3.99
C LYS A 222 14.49 14.23 4.55
N ASN A 223 14.52 12.95 4.96
CA ASN A 223 15.66 12.38 5.67
C ASN A 223 16.77 11.83 4.75
N LYS A 224 16.48 11.65 3.46
CA LYS A 224 17.42 11.18 2.43
C LYS A 224 18.06 9.82 2.72
N TYR A 225 17.32 8.93 3.40
CA TYR A 225 17.84 7.62 3.77
C TYR A 225 18.09 6.75 2.54
N LEU A 226 17.14 6.69 1.61
CA LEU A 226 17.27 5.87 0.40
C LEU A 226 18.38 6.38 -0.51
N GLU A 227 18.54 7.70 -0.66
CA GLU A 227 19.63 8.30 -1.42
C GLU A 227 20.98 7.93 -0.81
N THR A 228 21.08 7.92 0.53
CA THR A 228 22.29 7.47 1.22
C THR A 228 22.58 5.99 0.92
N ILE A 229 21.57 5.13 0.96
CA ILE A 229 21.73 3.69 0.71
C ILE A 229 22.12 3.44 -0.76
N ILE A 230 21.42 4.06 -1.70
CA ILE A 230 21.64 3.93 -3.14
C ILE A 230 23.03 4.45 -3.55
N SER A 231 23.49 5.55 -2.95
CA SER A 231 24.85 6.07 -3.22
C SER A 231 25.96 5.14 -2.72
N SER A 232 25.65 4.22 -1.80
CA SER A 232 26.59 3.18 -1.35
C SER A 232 26.68 1.97 -2.29
N LEU A 233 25.75 1.81 -3.24
CA LEU A 233 25.75 0.72 -4.21
C LEU A 233 26.74 0.99 -5.36
N PRO A 234 27.15 -0.05 -6.12
CA PRO A 234 27.93 0.12 -7.34
C PRO A 234 27.23 1.09 -8.31
N GLN A 235 27.94 2.11 -8.80
CA GLN A 235 27.36 3.18 -9.62
C GLN A 235 27.22 2.77 -11.09
N ILE A 236 26.45 1.70 -11.33
CA ILE A 236 26.15 1.13 -12.65
C ILE A 236 24.80 1.63 -13.18
N LYS A 237 24.51 1.33 -14.45
CA LYS A 237 23.28 1.76 -15.13
C LYS A 237 22.01 1.34 -14.37
N ASP A 238 21.94 0.10 -13.89
CA ASP A 238 20.73 -0.42 -13.24
C ASP A 238 20.46 0.24 -11.87
N VAL A 239 21.51 0.69 -11.18
CA VAL A 239 21.37 1.45 -9.93
C VAL A 239 20.85 2.87 -10.20
N LYS A 240 21.24 3.49 -11.31
CA LYS A 240 20.68 4.78 -11.74
C LYS A 240 19.19 4.66 -12.08
N ILE A 241 18.80 3.61 -12.81
CA ILE A 241 17.40 3.32 -13.11
C ILE A 241 16.62 3.10 -11.80
N THR A 242 17.17 2.30 -10.89
CA THR A 242 16.59 2.08 -9.55
C THR A 242 16.37 3.38 -8.81
N TYR A 243 17.34 4.30 -8.81
CA TYR A 243 17.22 5.62 -8.20
C TYR A 243 16.06 6.42 -8.80
N GLU A 244 16.00 6.52 -10.13
CA GLU A 244 14.95 7.27 -10.83
C GLU A 244 13.55 6.72 -10.54
N THR A 245 13.39 5.38 -10.61
CA THR A 245 12.13 4.70 -10.30
C THR A 245 11.67 4.99 -8.88
N VAL A 246 12.55 4.80 -7.90
CA VAL A 246 12.23 4.96 -6.48
C VAL A 246 11.95 6.41 -6.12
N MET A 247 12.76 7.35 -6.60
CA MET A 247 12.55 8.77 -6.31
C MET A 247 11.27 9.29 -6.94
N THR A 248 10.93 8.85 -8.15
CA THR A 248 9.65 9.25 -8.75
C THR A 248 8.46 8.68 -7.97
N TYR A 249 8.54 7.40 -7.57
CA TYR A 249 7.49 6.79 -6.73
C TYR A 249 7.30 7.55 -5.41
N ILE A 250 8.40 7.96 -4.76
CA ILE A 250 8.34 8.77 -3.53
C ILE A 250 7.69 10.13 -3.81
N ASP A 251 8.08 10.81 -4.89
CA ASP A 251 7.56 12.14 -5.21
C ASP A 251 6.06 12.12 -5.51
N ASP A 252 5.59 11.14 -6.27
CA ASP A 252 4.17 10.95 -6.60
C ASP A 252 3.35 10.71 -5.32
N ASN A 253 3.80 9.80 -4.46
CA ASN A 253 3.09 9.47 -3.22
C ASN A 253 3.21 10.56 -2.15
N ALA A 254 4.33 11.29 -2.07
CA ALA A 254 4.51 12.39 -1.12
C ALA A 254 3.66 13.63 -1.45
N ALA A 255 3.31 13.80 -2.73
CA ALA A 255 2.45 14.88 -3.22
C ALA A 255 0.96 14.63 -2.93
N MET A 256 0.57 13.40 -2.58
CA MET A 256 -0.80 13.08 -2.18
C MET A 256 -1.18 13.83 -0.88
N PRO A 257 -2.47 14.06 -0.62
CA PRO A 257 -2.92 14.52 0.70
C PRO A 257 -2.64 13.49 1.78
N VAL A 258 -2.64 13.93 3.04
CA VAL A 258 -2.70 13.00 4.17
C VAL A 258 -4.15 12.62 4.36
N ARG A 259 -4.48 11.34 4.15
CA ARG A 259 -5.82 10.79 4.32
C ARG A 259 -5.75 9.44 5.00
N ASN A 260 -6.81 9.08 5.72
CA ASN A 260 -6.95 7.79 6.39
C ASN A 260 -7.78 6.79 5.57
N ASP A 261 -7.83 6.98 4.25
CA ASP A 261 -8.82 6.32 3.40
C ASP A 261 -8.22 5.02 2.82
N PHE A 262 -8.37 3.92 3.56
CA PHE A 262 -7.88 2.59 3.17
C PHE A 262 -8.57 2.01 1.93
N ASP A 263 -9.77 2.51 1.60
CA ASP A 263 -10.43 2.27 0.33
C ASP A 263 -10.26 3.53 -0.53
N SER A 264 -9.71 3.39 -1.73
CA SER A 264 -9.69 4.52 -2.68
C SER A 264 -11.14 4.92 -2.98
N PRO A 265 -11.51 6.21 -2.99
CA PRO A 265 -12.87 6.62 -3.37
C PRO A 265 -13.30 6.12 -4.75
N TRP A 266 -12.37 5.81 -5.65
CA TRP A 266 -12.67 5.07 -6.87
C TRP A 266 -13.29 3.70 -6.61
N LYS A 267 -12.71 2.95 -5.68
CA LYS A 267 -13.19 1.63 -5.28
C LYS A 267 -14.64 1.71 -4.77
N GLU A 268 -14.92 2.72 -3.96
CA GLU A 268 -16.24 2.99 -3.40
C GLU A 268 -17.25 3.39 -4.49
N ILE A 269 -16.93 4.35 -5.36
CA ILE A 269 -17.87 4.76 -6.41
C ILE A 269 -18.08 3.66 -7.47
N ILE A 270 -17.06 2.84 -7.77
CA ILE A 270 -17.20 1.70 -8.69
C ILE A 270 -18.16 0.68 -8.09
N GLU A 271 -18.04 0.38 -6.80
CA GLU A 271 -18.95 -0.56 -6.13
C GLU A 271 -20.36 -0.01 -6.02
N LYS A 272 -20.52 1.24 -5.58
CA LYS A 272 -21.84 1.84 -5.32
C LYS A 272 -22.61 2.16 -6.59
N TYR A 273 -21.90 2.50 -7.66
CA TYR A 273 -22.48 2.94 -8.94
C TYR A 273 -22.07 2.02 -10.10
N PHE A 274 -21.94 0.72 -9.84
CA PHE A 274 -21.40 -0.22 -10.83
C PHE A 274 -22.20 -0.28 -12.15
N GLU A 275 -23.53 -0.13 -12.09
CA GLU A 275 -24.35 -0.02 -13.30
C GLU A 275 -23.97 1.23 -14.12
N SER A 276 -23.94 2.40 -13.48
CA SER A 276 -23.52 3.65 -14.12
C SER A 276 -22.10 3.58 -14.66
N PHE A 277 -21.19 2.89 -13.96
CA PHE A 277 -19.82 2.61 -14.40
C PHE A 277 -19.81 1.84 -15.73
N MET A 278 -20.54 0.72 -15.78
CA MET A 278 -20.58 -0.13 -16.96
C MET A 278 -21.26 0.59 -18.13
N GLN A 279 -22.34 1.31 -17.88
CA GLN A 279 -23.02 2.10 -18.91
C GLN A 279 -22.13 3.22 -19.49
N PHE A 280 -21.29 3.83 -18.66
CA PHE A 280 -20.43 4.93 -19.09
C PHE A 280 -19.19 4.46 -19.85
N PHE A 281 -18.51 3.44 -19.35
CA PHE A 281 -17.21 2.99 -19.89
C PHE A 281 -17.32 1.80 -20.85
N TYR A 282 -18.32 0.94 -20.66
CA TYR A 282 -18.48 -0.32 -21.39
C TYR A 282 -19.94 -0.54 -21.83
N PRO A 283 -20.56 0.41 -22.56
CA PRO A 283 -21.99 0.39 -22.85
C PRO A 283 -22.45 -0.88 -23.57
N GLU A 284 -21.61 -1.45 -24.44
CA GLU A 284 -21.91 -2.72 -25.13
C GLU A 284 -22.05 -3.89 -24.15
N ILE A 285 -21.18 -3.96 -23.13
CA ILE A 285 -21.25 -5.00 -22.09
C ILE A 285 -22.44 -4.73 -21.16
N ALA A 286 -22.66 -3.46 -20.80
CA ALA A 286 -23.77 -3.06 -19.95
C ALA A 286 -25.13 -3.44 -20.54
N ASN A 287 -25.26 -3.42 -21.87
CA ASN A 287 -26.47 -3.79 -22.58
C ASN A 287 -26.79 -5.30 -22.51
N ASP A 288 -25.82 -6.16 -22.20
CA ASP A 288 -26.03 -7.61 -22.05
C ASP A 288 -26.30 -8.03 -20.59
N ILE A 289 -26.16 -7.10 -19.63
CA ILE A 289 -26.39 -7.35 -18.20
C ILE A 289 -27.87 -7.10 -17.86
N ASP A 290 -28.46 -7.99 -17.06
CA ASP A 290 -29.78 -7.82 -16.47
C ASP A 290 -29.66 -7.07 -15.13
N TRP A 291 -29.72 -5.75 -15.19
CA TRP A 291 -29.65 -4.86 -14.02
C TRP A 291 -30.82 -5.05 -13.05
N GLY A 292 -31.94 -5.62 -13.49
CA GLY A 292 -33.08 -5.94 -12.62
C GLY A 292 -32.76 -7.00 -11.57
N GLN A 293 -31.71 -7.80 -11.79
CA GLN A 293 -31.21 -8.78 -10.81
C GLN A 293 -30.17 -8.20 -9.84
N GLY A 294 -29.74 -6.95 -10.06
CA GLY A 294 -28.66 -6.32 -9.31
C GLY A 294 -27.28 -6.93 -9.60
N TYR A 295 -26.32 -6.55 -8.77
CA TYR A 295 -24.93 -7.03 -8.82
C TYR A 295 -24.39 -7.21 -7.40
N GLU A 296 -23.34 -8.02 -7.26
CA GLU A 296 -22.73 -8.36 -5.97
C GLU A 296 -21.21 -8.20 -6.03
N SER A 297 -20.62 -7.69 -4.96
CA SER A 297 -19.18 -7.39 -4.82
C SER A 297 -18.47 -8.53 -4.09
N PHE A 298 -17.38 -9.04 -4.67
CA PHE A 298 -16.57 -10.17 -4.20
C PHE A 298 -15.16 -9.72 -3.79
N ASP A 299 -15.08 -8.68 -2.96
CA ASP A 299 -13.82 -8.08 -2.51
C ASP A 299 -12.94 -9.07 -1.73
N LYS A 300 -13.54 -9.94 -0.91
CA LYS A 300 -12.81 -10.88 -0.06
C LYS A 300 -12.07 -11.92 -0.90
N GLU A 301 -12.75 -12.43 -1.92
CA GLU A 301 -12.22 -13.42 -2.84
C GLU A 301 -11.22 -12.80 -3.80
N LEU A 302 -11.43 -11.55 -4.22
CA LEU A 302 -10.41 -10.80 -4.93
C LEU A 302 -9.13 -10.65 -4.10
N MET A 303 -9.25 -10.31 -2.80
CA MET A 303 -8.11 -10.26 -1.90
C MET A 303 -7.41 -11.62 -1.78
N GLN A 304 -8.14 -12.73 -1.72
CA GLN A 304 -7.55 -14.08 -1.77
C GLN A 304 -6.76 -14.32 -3.06
N ILE A 305 -7.35 -13.98 -4.22
CA ILE A 305 -6.73 -14.12 -5.54
C ILE A 305 -5.42 -13.32 -5.62
N THR A 306 -5.42 -12.06 -5.18
CA THR A 306 -4.23 -11.19 -5.21
C THR A 306 -3.07 -11.75 -4.36
N ARG A 307 -3.39 -12.29 -3.18
CA ARG A 307 -2.40 -12.89 -2.27
C ARG A 307 -1.76 -14.14 -2.86
N GLU A 308 -2.58 -15.06 -3.38
CA GLU A 308 -2.09 -16.30 -4.01
C GLU A 308 -1.28 -16.04 -5.27
N ALA A 309 -1.63 -14.98 -6.00
CA ALA A 309 -0.87 -14.52 -7.16
C ALA A 309 0.53 -13.99 -6.78
N ARG A 310 0.77 -13.58 -5.52
CA ARG A 310 1.96 -12.83 -5.08
C ARG A 310 2.22 -11.58 -5.93
N VAL A 311 1.17 -11.07 -6.55
CA VAL A 311 1.15 -9.81 -7.29
C VAL A 311 0.35 -8.87 -6.39
N GLY A 312 0.98 -7.84 -5.82
CA GLY A 312 0.35 -7.00 -4.80
C GLY A 312 -1.02 -6.48 -5.24
N GLY A 313 -2.00 -6.50 -4.33
CA GLY A 313 -3.33 -5.95 -4.59
C GLY A 313 -3.29 -4.42 -4.70
N ARG A 314 -4.03 -3.84 -5.64
CA ARG A 314 -4.17 -2.38 -5.79
C ARG A 314 -5.41 -1.87 -5.08
N LEU A 315 -5.38 -0.57 -4.76
CA LEU A 315 -6.36 0.10 -3.91
C LEU A 315 -7.78 0.18 -4.50
N ALA A 316 -7.99 -0.12 -5.79
CA ALA A 316 -9.30 0.03 -6.44
C ALA A 316 -9.72 -1.10 -7.39
N ASP A 317 -9.01 -2.22 -7.41
CA ASP A 317 -9.48 -3.39 -8.15
C ASP A 317 -10.78 -3.92 -7.52
N LYS A 318 -11.69 -4.41 -8.37
CA LYS A 318 -13.01 -4.93 -7.98
C LYS A 318 -13.36 -6.21 -8.72
N LEU A 319 -14.00 -7.14 -8.02
CA LEU A 319 -14.59 -8.33 -8.62
C LEU A 319 -16.10 -8.28 -8.37
N MET A 320 -16.86 -8.22 -9.45
CA MET A 320 -18.31 -8.07 -9.41
C MET A 320 -18.97 -9.29 -10.03
N LYS A 321 -20.06 -9.77 -9.46
CA LYS A 321 -20.93 -10.78 -10.06
C LYS A 321 -22.17 -10.10 -10.62
N VAL A 322 -22.49 -10.44 -11.86
CA VAL A 322 -23.68 -9.97 -12.58
C VAL A 322 -24.40 -11.15 -13.21
N ARG A 323 -25.69 -10.97 -13.52
CA ARG A 323 -26.45 -11.91 -14.33
C ARG A 323 -26.64 -11.32 -15.73
N LYS A 324 -26.29 -12.09 -16.76
CA LYS A 324 -26.58 -11.74 -18.16
C LYS A 324 -28.08 -11.84 -18.42
N LYS A 325 -28.56 -11.11 -19.43
CA LYS A 325 -29.94 -11.25 -19.94
C LYS A 325 -30.23 -12.67 -20.48
N SER A 326 -29.19 -13.43 -20.84
CA SER A 326 -29.29 -14.85 -21.17
C SER A 326 -29.56 -15.76 -19.95
N GLY A 327 -29.50 -15.23 -18.72
CA GLY A 327 -29.72 -15.95 -17.47
C GLY A 327 -28.44 -16.49 -16.79
N GLU A 328 -27.29 -16.38 -17.44
CA GLU A 328 -26.01 -16.90 -16.93
C GLU A 328 -25.35 -15.92 -15.93
N ASP A 329 -24.85 -16.45 -14.81
CA ASP A 329 -23.97 -15.69 -13.91
C ASP A 329 -22.60 -15.50 -14.56
N THR A 330 -22.09 -14.27 -14.52
CA THR A 330 -20.78 -13.88 -15.06
C THR A 330 -20.06 -12.99 -14.05
N TRP A 331 -18.74 -13.15 -13.97
CA TRP A 331 -17.89 -12.34 -13.12
C TRP A 331 -17.20 -11.27 -13.96
N VAL A 332 -17.21 -10.04 -13.47
CA VAL A 332 -16.57 -8.88 -14.07
C VAL A 332 -15.46 -8.42 -13.14
N LEU A 333 -14.24 -8.61 -13.57
CA LEU A 333 -13.04 -8.15 -12.89
C LEU A 333 -12.66 -6.78 -13.44
N VAL A 334 -12.78 -5.75 -12.61
CA VAL A 334 -12.39 -4.39 -12.92
C VAL A 334 -11.02 -4.12 -12.31
N HIS A 335 -10.08 -3.75 -13.16
CA HIS A 335 -8.78 -3.22 -12.79
C HIS A 335 -8.80 -1.70 -12.92
N ALA A 336 -8.60 -0.98 -11.83
CA ALA A 336 -8.56 0.48 -11.85
C ALA A 336 -7.15 0.95 -11.48
N GLU A 337 -6.38 1.36 -12.49
CA GLU A 337 -5.04 1.91 -12.28
C GLU A 337 -5.16 3.43 -12.07
N ILE A 338 -5.31 3.81 -10.81
CA ILE A 338 -5.53 5.20 -10.40
C ILE A 338 -4.20 5.81 -10.02
N GLN A 339 -3.81 6.86 -10.75
CA GLN A 339 -2.67 7.72 -10.44
C GLN A 339 -1.39 6.98 -10.02
N GLY A 340 -0.57 6.64 -11.01
CA GLY A 340 0.78 6.13 -10.81
C GLY A 340 1.49 5.96 -12.14
N GLN A 341 2.82 5.85 -12.10
CA GLN A 341 3.62 5.54 -13.29
C GLN A 341 3.21 4.21 -13.92
N LYS A 342 3.49 4.08 -15.23
CA LYS A 342 3.42 2.85 -16.02
C LYS A 342 3.74 1.62 -15.18
N GLU A 343 2.77 0.72 -15.04
CA GLU A 343 3.04 -0.60 -14.46
C GLU A 343 3.48 -1.57 -15.56
N ASN A 344 4.75 -1.97 -15.52
CA ASN A 344 5.31 -2.92 -16.48
C ASN A 344 4.68 -4.32 -16.38
N ALA A 345 4.13 -4.69 -15.21
CA ALA A 345 3.51 -5.98 -14.94
C ALA A 345 1.97 -5.99 -15.10
N PHE A 346 1.34 -4.88 -15.50
CA PHE A 346 -0.13 -4.74 -15.53
C PHE A 346 -0.82 -5.88 -16.29
N SER A 347 -0.41 -6.11 -17.54
CA SER A 347 -1.00 -7.18 -18.37
C SER A 347 -0.86 -8.56 -17.74
N HIS A 348 0.30 -8.84 -17.14
CA HIS A 348 0.54 -10.11 -16.44
C HIS A 348 -0.37 -10.25 -15.21
N ARG A 349 -0.54 -9.18 -14.42
CA ARG A 349 -1.46 -9.14 -13.27
C ARG A 349 -2.90 -9.39 -13.71
N SER A 350 -3.37 -8.69 -14.74
CA SER A 350 -4.71 -8.86 -15.29
C SER A 350 -4.97 -10.30 -15.73
N PHE A 351 -4.00 -10.92 -16.41
CA PHE A 351 -4.08 -12.33 -16.78
C PHE A 351 -4.15 -13.25 -15.55
N VAL A 352 -3.26 -13.07 -14.57
CA VAL A 352 -3.22 -13.93 -13.38
C VAL A 352 -4.53 -13.82 -12.58
N TYR A 353 -5.07 -12.61 -12.39
CA TYR A 353 -6.31 -12.44 -11.64
C TYR A 353 -7.49 -13.06 -12.38
N ASN A 354 -7.58 -12.87 -13.70
CA ASN A 354 -8.61 -13.50 -14.52
C ASN A 354 -8.57 -15.03 -14.39
N TYR A 355 -7.38 -15.61 -14.58
CA TYR A 355 -7.19 -17.06 -14.48
C TYR A 355 -7.58 -17.59 -13.09
N ARG A 356 -7.19 -16.91 -12.01
CA ARG A 356 -7.49 -17.32 -10.63
C ARG A 356 -8.98 -17.18 -10.30
N ALA A 357 -9.63 -16.11 -10.74
CA ALA A 357 -11.07 -15.97 -10.59
C ALA A 357 -11.81 -17.08 -11.36
N PHE A 358 -11.38 -17.37 -12.59
CA PHE A 358 -11.92 -18.50 -13.36
C PHE A 358 -11.69 -19.84 -12.64
N GLU A 359 -10.50 -20.05 -12.07
CA GLU A 359 -10.17 -21.25 -11.32
C GLU A 359 -11.05 -21.43 -10.07
N LEU A 360 -11.32 -20.34 -9.34
CA LEU A 360 -12.11 -20.35 -8.11
C LEU A 360 -13.59 -20.62 -8.39
N TYR A 361 -14.17 -19.91 -9.36
CA TYR A 361 -15.61 -19.97 -9.62
C TYR A 361 -16.02 -20.96 -10.71
N LYS A 362 -15.07 -21.43 -11.53
CA LYS A 362 -15.32 -22.29 -12.72
C LYS A 362 -16.35 -21.67 -13.67
N LYS A 363 -16.31 -20.35 -13.82
CA LYS A 363 -17.23 -19.54 -14.63
C LYS A 363 -16.45 -18.51 -15.44
N PRO A 364 -16.94 -18.10 -16.62
CA PRO A 364 -16.29 -17.06 -17.42
C PRO A 364 -16.09 -15.77 -16.63
N VAL A 365 -14.91 -15.16 -16.78
CA VAL A 365 -14.55 -13.90 -16.15
C VAL A 365 -14.17 -12.89 -17.23
N VAL A 366 -14.83 -11.75 -17.23
CA VAL A 366 -14.47 -10.62 -18.09
C VAL A 366 -13.47 -9.73 -17.35
N SER A 367 -12.38 -9.36 -17.98
CA SER A 367 -11.42 -8.40 -17.43
C SER A 367 -11.55 -7.05 -18.13
N LEU A 368 -11.76 -6.01 -17.33
CA LEU A 368 -11.92 -4.61 -17.74
C LEU A 368 -10.85 -3.77 -17.05
N ALA A 369 -10.32 -2.76 -17.72
CA ALA A 369 -9.26 -1.90 -17.21
C ALA A 369 -9.59 -0.42 -17.38
N ILE A 370 -9.46 0.38 -16.33
CA ILE A 370 -9.46 1.84 -16.41
C ILE A 370 -8.05 2.35 -16.12
N LEU A 371 -7.51 3.12 -17.07
CA LEU A 371 -6.19 3.71 -17.01
C LEU A 371 -6.30 5.21 -16.74
N ALA A 372 -5.86 5.63 -15.57
CA ALA A 372 -5.94 7.00 -15.07
C ALA A 372 -4.53 7.60 -14.82
N ASP A 373 -3.55 7.21 -15.62
CA ASP A 373 -2.21 7.80 -15.66
C ASP A 373 -2.10 8.91 -16.72
N ASP A 374 -1.01 9.69 -16.66
CA ASP A 374 -0.73 10.82 -17.54
C ASP A 374 0.06 10.47 -18.82
N ASN A 375 0.39 9.18 -19.05
CA ASN A 375 1.11 8.74 -20.24
C ASN A 375 0.16 8.37 -21.38
N THR A 376 0.15 9.17 -22.44
CA THR A 376 -0.74 8.99 -23.60
C THR A 376 -0.50 7.69 -24.38
N ASN A 377 0.72 7.13 -24.31
CA ASN A 377 1.15 5.96 -25.08
C ASN A 377 1.01 4.64 -24.30
N TRP A 378 0.81 4.69 -22.99
CA TRP A 378 0.63 3.48 -22.20
C TRP A 378 -0.83 3.03 -22.23
N ARG A 379 -1.08 1.96 -23.01
CA ARG A 379 -2.39 1.37 -23.28
C ARG A 379 -2.27 -0.16 -23.36
N PRO A 380 -1.97 -0.85 -22.27
CA PRO A 380 -1.95 -2.31 -22.28
C PRO A 380 -3.34 -2.84 -22.63
N THR A 381 -3.42 -3.79 -23.56
CA THR A 381 -4.67 -4.43 -23.99
C THR A 381 -4.58 -5.96 -23.99
N SER A 382 -3.37 -6.49 -23.83
CA SER A 382 -3.14 -7.92 -23.82
C SER A 382 -1.91 -8.33 -23.00
N TYR A 383 -1.91 -9.60 -22.60
CA TYR A 383 -0.75 -10.34 -22.10
C TYR A 383 -0.38 -11.41 -23.11
N TYR A 384 0.91 -11.50 -23.43
CA TYR A 384 1.44 -12.47 -24.37
C TYR A 384 2.70 -13.14 -23.83
N ARG A 385 2.77 -14.47 -23.97
CA ARG A 385 3.94 -15.27 -23.60
C ARG A 385 4.17 -16.37 -24.62
N VAL A 386 5.44 -16.60 -24.98
CA VAL A 386 5.88 -17.75 -25.79
C VAL A 386 7.09 -18.41 -25.18
N ILE A 387 7.06 -19.74 -25.01
CA ILE A 387 8.23 -20.55 -24.65
C ILE A 387 8.22 -21.83 -25.48
N TRP A 388 9.29 -22.08 -26.23
CA TRP A 388 9.48 -23.29 -27.06
C TRP A 388 8.25 -23.65 -27.92
N GLY A 389 7.58 -22.65 -28.49
CA GLY A 389 6.39 -22.83 -29.33
C GLY A 389 5.05 -22.90 -28.56
N CYS A 390 5.06 -23.02 -27.24
CA CYS A 390 3.85 -22.88 -26.40
C CYS A 390 3.49 -21.40 -26.25
N LYS A 391 2.26 -21.03 -26.64
CA LYS A 391 1.78 -19.64 -26.62
C LYS A 391 0.64 -19.46 -25.63
N THR A 392 0.66 -18.34 -24.92
CA THR A 392 -0.47 -17.83 -24.12
C THR A 392 -0.78 -16.42 -24.58
N GLU A 393 -2.04 -16.17 -24.90
CA GLU A 393 -2.54 -14.87 -25.35
C GLU A 393 -3.84 -14.57 -24.60
N PHE A 394 -3.87 -13.44 -23.93
CA PHE A 394 -5.01 -12.99 -23.12
C PHE A 394 -5.30 -11.54 -23.44
N HIS A 395 -6.52 -11.24 -23.86
CA HIS A 395 -6.98 -9.90 -24.20
C HIS A 395 -7.99 -9.40 -23.16
N PHE A 396 -7.94 -8.11 -22.88
CA PHE A 396 -8.86 -7.44 -21.96
C PHE A 396 -9.24 -6.06 -22.48
N ASN A 397 -10.43 -5.58 -22.10
CA ASN A 397 -10.94 -4.30 -22.56
C ASN A 397 -10.41 -3.18 -21.69
N THR A 398 -9.99 -2.09 -22.33
CA THR A 398 -9.29 -1.00 -21.66
C THR A 398 -9.88 0.34 -22.04
N VAL A 399 -10.09 1.19 -21.05
CA VAL A 399 -10.48 2.59 -21.19
C VAL A 399 -9.39 3.49 -20.65
N LYS A 400 -8.99 4.50 -21.43
CA LYS A 400 -8.03 5.53 -21.01
C LYS A 400 -8.76 6.82 -20.68
N LEU A 401 -8.63 7.30 -19.44
CA LEU A 401 -9.35 8.51 -19.02
C LEU A 401 -8.91 9.77 -19.79
N LEU A 402 -7.65 9.82 -20.25
CA LEU A 402 -7.15 10.91 -21.09
C LEU A 402 -7.92 11.09 -22.41
N ASP A 403 -8.57 10.04 -22.92
CA ASP A 403 -9.32 10.10 -24.19
C ASP A 403 -10.58 10.98 -24.08
N TYR A 404 -11.07 11.20 -22.86
CA TYR A 404 -12.21 12.05 -22.60
C TYR A 404 -11.86 13.54 -22.56
N LYS A 405 -10.58 13.92 -22.67
CA LYS A 405 -10.15 15.32 -22.67
C LYS A 405 -10.78 16.15 -23.80
N GLU A 406 -10.98 15.52 -24.95
CA GLU A 406 -11.61 16.12 -26.12
C GLU A 406 -13.14 16.00 -26.11
N GLN A 407 -13.71 15.27 -25.14
CA GLN A 407 -15.15 15.00 -25.02
C GLN A 407 -15.81 15.83 -23.92
N LYS A 408 -15.47 17.13 -23.85
CA LYS A 408 -15.94 18.02 -22.76
C LYS A 408 -17.46 18.09 -22.67
N ASP A 409 -18.13 18.23 -23.82
CA ASP A 409 -19.59 18.33 -23.88
C ASP A 409 -20.27 17.08 -23.30
N LEU A 410 -19.71 15.88 -23.57
CA LEU A 410 -20.19 14.62 -22.98
C LEU A 410 -20.07 14.64 -21.45
N LEU A 411 -18.92 15.07 -20.93
CA LEU A 411 -18.68 15.12 -19.48
C LEU A 411 -19.56 16.16 -18.78
N GLU A 412 -19.80 17.30 -19.42
CA GLU A 412 -20.58 18.40 -18.87
C GLU A 412 -22.08 18.11 -18.89
N MET A 413 -22.61 17.54 -19.99
CA MET A 413 -24.05 17.28 -20.15
C MET A 413 -24.51 15.98 -19.47
N SER A 414 -23.61 15.02 -19.27
CA SER A 414 -24.00 13.74 -18.67
C SER A 414 -24.31 13.88 -17.17
N SER A 415 -25.43 13.27 -16.77
CA SER A 415 -25.83 13.08 -15.37
C SER A 415 -25.18 11.83 -14.75
N ASN A 416 -24.44 11.02 -15.53
CA ASN A 416 -23.78 9.83 -15.02
C ASN A 416 -22.67 10.24 -14.02
N PRO A 417 -22.60 9.63 -12.82
CA PRO A 417 -21.57 9.95 -11.81
C PRO A 417 -20.13 9.81 -12.32
N PHE A 418 -19.88 8.90 -13.28
CA PHE A 418 -18.54 8.73 -13.84
C PHE A 418 -18.12 9.83 -14.80
N ALA A 419 -19.06 10.60 -15.36
CA ALA A 419 -18.72 11.83 -16.08
C ALA A 419 -18.03 12.84 -15.15
N VAL A 420 -18.55 13.00 -13.93
CA VAL A 420 -17.94 13.82 -12.88
C VAL A 420 -16.61 13.23 -12.45
N ALA A 421 -16.54 11.91 -12.21
CA ALA A 421 -15.30 11.27 -11.79
C ALA A 421 -14.15 11.48 -12.80
N VAL A 422 -14.44 11.32 -14.10
CA VAL A 422 -13.48 11.54 -15.19
C VAL A 422 -13.09 13.01 -15.29
N GLN A 423 -14.06 13.94 -15.22
CA GLN A 423 -13.77 15.37 -15.27
C GLN A 423 -12.86 15.80 -14.11
N SER A 424 -13.15 15.36 -12.89
CA SER A 424 -12.34 15.61 -11.71
C SER A 424 -10.94 15.03 -11.84
N HIS A 425 -10.82 13.84 -12.44
CA HIS A 425 -9.53 13.22 -12.70
C HIS A 425 -8.67 14.04 -13.67
N LEU A 426 -9.23 14.42 -14.81
CA LEU A 426 -8.53 15.27 -15.79
C LEU A 426 -8.08 16.58 -15.17
N LYS A 427 -8.94 17.23 -14.38
CA LYS A 427 -8.59 18.46 -13.65
C LYS A 427 -7.50 18.24 -12.60
N SER A 428 -7.48 17.08 -11.95
CA SER A 428 -6.43 16.75 -10.98
C SER A 428 -5.04 16.68 -11.60
N ILE A 429 -4.94 16.21 -12.85
CA ILE A 429 -3.69 16.16 -13.63
C ILE A 429 -3.31 17.56 -14.10
N GLU A 430 -4.25 18.30 -14.73
CA GLU A 430 -4.03 19.64 -15.26
C GLU A 430 -3.52 20.63 -14.19
N THR A 431 -4.02 20.51 -12.97
CA THR A 431 -3.72 21.45 -11.87
C THR A 431 -2.61 21.00 -10.93
N ARG A 432 -1.95 19.86 -11.19
CA ARG A 432 -0.96 19.23 -10.28
C ARG A 432 0.16 20.20 -9.84
N LYS A 433 0.54 21.15 -10.70
CA LYS A 433 1.63 22.13 -10.45
C LYS A 433 1.16 23.52 -10.01
N ASN A 434 -0.15 23.76 -9.89
CA ASN A 434 -0.68 25.09 -9.57
C ASN A 434 -1.82 24.98 -8.53
N ASN A 435 -1.50 25.28 -7.27
CA ASN A 435 -2.44 25.15 -6.15
C ASN A 435 -3.61 26.15 -6.18
N GLU A 436 -3.42 27.35 -6.74
CA GLU A 436 -4.50 28.34 -6.87
C GLU A 436 -5.53 27.88 -7.90
N GLU A 437 -5.06 27.46 -9.08
CA GLU A 437 -5.93 26.88 -10.11
C GLU A 437 -6.61 25.60 -9.59
N ARG A 438 -5.88 24.77 -8.83
CA ARG A 438 -6.43 23.56 -8.19
C ARG A 438 -7.59 23.88 -7.26
N LEU A 439 -7.46 24.92 -6.42
CA LEU A 439 -8.53 25.39 -5.56
C LEU A 439 -9.74 25.88 -6.38
N HIS A 440 -9.49 26.66 -7.43
CA HIS A 440 -10.55 27.17 -8.30
C HIS A 440 -11.33 26.02 -8.96
N ARG A 441 -10.64 25.05 -9.57
CA ARG A 441 -11.25 23.88 -10.20
C ARG A 441 -12.01 23.00 -9.23
N LYS A 442 -11.51 22.84 -8.00
CA LYS A 442 -12.24 22.09 -6.95
C LYS A 442 -13.59 22.74 -6.66
N ILE A 443 -13.62 24.06 -6.49
CA ILE A 443 -14.87 24.80 -6.22
C ILE A 443 -15.83 24.69 -7.41
N GLU A 444 -15.35 24.82 -8.65
CA GLU A 444 -16.17 24.67 -9.85
C GLU A 444 -16.81 23.27 -9.91
N LEU A 445 -16.03 22.22 -9.72
CA LEU A 445 -16.52 20.83 -9.76
C LEU A 445 -17.55 20.56 -8.66
N THR A 446 -17.29 21.01 -7.43
CA THR A 446 -18.24 20.86 -6.31
C THR A 446 -19.56 21.57 -6.59
N LYS A 447 -19.51 22.79 -7.16
CA LYS A 447 -20.73 23.53 -7.52
C LYS A 447 -21.51 22.84 -8.64
N ALA A 448 -20.81 22.27 -9.63
CA ALA A 448 -21.43 21.57 -10.76
C ALA A 448 -22.22 20.32 -10.33
N LEU A 449 -21.92 19.72 -9.18
CA LEU A 449 -22.71 18.60 -8.64
C LEU A 449 -24.19 18.97 -8.47
N TYR A 450 -24.46 20.18 -8.00
CA TYR A 450 -25.82 20.65 -7.71
C TYR A 450 -26.64 20.96 -8.97
N THR A 451 -26.00 21.09 -10.13
CA THR A 451 -26.67 21.42 -11.40
C THR A 451 -26.94 20.19 -12.28
N LYS A 452 -26.49 18.99 -11.87
CA LYS A 452 -26.54 17.75 -12.69
C LYS A 452 -27.74 16.84 -12.39
N GLY A 453 -28.69 17.27 -11.55
CA GLY A 453 -29.88 16.49 -11.21
C GLY A 453 -29.59 15.24 -10.35
N LEU A 454 -28.45 15.23 -9.66
CA LEU A 454 -28.01 14.16 -8.77
C LEU A 454 -28.82 14.17 -7.46
N THR A 455 -29.00 13.00 -6.87
CA THR A 455 -29.56 12.85 -5.52
C THR A 455 -28.60 13.41 -4.47
N SER A 456 -29.13 13.74 -3.28
CA SER A 456 -28.30 14.24 -2.17
C SER A 456 -27.17 13.28 -1.79
N GLN A 457 -27.41 11.97 -1.86
CA GLN A 457 -26.39 10.97 -1.55
C GLN A 457 -25.30 10.93 -2.62
N GLU A 458 -25.66 10.97 -3.90
CA GLU A 458 -24.69 11.05 -5.02
C GLU A 458 -23.82 12.31 -4.95
N ILE A 459 -24.41 13.44 -4.56
CA ILE A 459 -23.64 14.68 -4.36
C ILE A 459 -22.60 14.49 -3.25
N LEU A 460 -22.97 13.87 -2.12
CA LEU A 460 -22.03 13.61 -1.03
C LEU A 460 -20.90 12.66 -1.47
N ASP A 461 -21.24 11.55 -2.09
CA ASP A 461 -20.26 10.55 -2.52
C ASP A 461 -19.29 11.11 -3.56
N LEU A 462 -19.81 11.85 -4.55
CA LEU A 462 -18.99 12.50 -5.57
C LEU A 462 -18.20 13.69 -5.02
N TYR A 463 -18.71 14.40 -4.01
CA TYR A 463 -17.93 15.42 -3.30
C TYR A 463 -16.76 14.78 -2.56
N HIS A 464 -16.98 13.69 -1.82
CA HIS A 464 -15.91 12.94 -1.17
C HIS A 464 -14.85 12.48 -2.18
N PHE A 465 -15.30 12.00 -3.34
CA PHE A 465 -14.42 11.63 -4.45
C PHE A 465 -13.60 12.83 -5.01
N ILE A 466 -14.25 13.96 -5.30
CA ILE A 466 -13.60 15.20 -5.77
C ILE A 466 -12.58 15.67 -4.75
N ASP A 467 -12.98 15.69 -3.48
CA ASP A 467 -12.15 16.11 -2.38
C ASP A 467 -10.88 15.27 -2.31
N TRP A 468 -11.03 13.95 -2.41
CA TRP A 468 -9.93 12.99 -2.47
C TRP A 468 -8.96 13.23 -3.63
N LEU A 469 -9.52 13.34 -4.83
CA LEU A 469 -8.73 13.43 -6.05
C LEU A 469 -8.05 14.79 -6.22
N ILE A 470 -8.72 15.86 -5.79
CA ILE A 470 -8.26 17.25 -5.86
C ILE A 470 -7.95 17.74 -4.45
N ALA A 471 -6.93 17.15 -3.87
CA ALA A 471 -6.45 17.55 -2.56
C ALA A 471 -5.69 18.87 -2.59
N LEU A 472 -5.82 19.66 -1.54
CA LEU A 472 -5.22 20.99 -1.43
C LEU A 472 -4.27 21.05 -0.23
N PRO A 473 -3.27 21.95 -0.24
CA PRO A 473 -2.51 22.28 0.96
C PRO A 473 -3.44 22.75 2.10
N LYS A 474 -3.10 22.40 3.35
CA LYS A 474 -3.90 22.70 4.56
C LYS A 474 -4.35 24.16 4.68
N ASP A 475 -3.52 25.11 4.21
CA ASP A 475 -3.85 26.54 4.27
C ASP A 475 -4.98 26.94 3.30
N LEU A 476 -5.08 26.27 2.15
CA LEU A 476 -6.13 26.49 1.16
C LEU A 476 -7.41 25.73 1.49
N GLU A 477 -7.33 24.57 2.15
CA GLU A 477 -8.52 23.84 2.62
C GLU A 477 -9.38 24.69 3.58
N LYS A 478 -8.74 25.48 4.44
CA LYS A 478 -9.44 26.42 5.36
C LYS A 478 -10.25 27.50 4.65
N ILE A 479 -9.95 27.79 3.38
CA ILE A 479 -10.66 28.81 2.58
C ILE A 479 -11.99 28.24 2.06
N ILE A 480 -12.06 26.94 1.76
CA ILE A 480 -13.28 26.27 1.29
C ILE A 480 -14.33 26.22 2.39
N ILE A 481 -13.95 25.91 3.63
CA ILE A 481 -14.88 25.78 4.77
C ILE A 481 -15.56 27.13 5.12
N LYS A 482 -14.98 28.26 4.68
CA LYS A 482 -15.49 29.62 4.98
C LYS A 482 -16.38 30.21 3.89
N LYS A 483 -16.55 29.54 2.74
CA LYS A 483 -17.33 30.02 1.59
C LYS A 483 -18.40 29.01 1.22
#